data_AF-A0A6M1ZKW7-F1
#
_entry.id   AF-A0A6M1ZKW7-F1
#
_cell.length_a   1.000
_cell.length_b   1.000
_cell.length_c   1.000
_cell.angle_alpha   90.00
_cell.angle_beta   90.00
_cell.angle_gamma   90.00
#
_symmetry.space_group_name_H-M   'P 1'
#
loop_
_entity.id
_entity.type
_entity.pdbx_description
1 polymer ?
#
loop_
_entity_poly.entity_id
_entity_poly.type
_entity_poly.pdbx_seq_one_letter_code
_entity_poly.pdbx_strand_id
1 'polypeptide(L)'
;MKHIFDDKNFLIVKNRSLMSIQARYCQGDDRCFVILSVGTMEWTYEVNLLHQVTRCAFPPSPLNVSYEVPKLLWYWVSQALNKEAESISIIARAFGQEIEGEGITRSINFTNWLISNEFHLREEVNLQNLALSSLPPQLGLFKKAKKLNLSGNSLRLFPPELLKLSALEELDLSGNPFWDIPDLSCHLPSLRILRLNEMTLTSVPDWIQRLENLEQLELVGNRIETLPSWVEDWPASRTLIIDHERNSSQLLPPSNSPMELS
;
A
#
# COMPACT_ATOMS: atom_id res chain seq x y z
N MET A 1 -8.77 13.73 -8.96
CA MET A 1 -9.01 12.40 -8.39
C MET A 1 -8.71 12.52 -6.91
N LYS A 2 -9.65 12.15 -6.05
CA LYS A 2 -9.45 12.11 -4.60
C LYS A 2 -9.73 10.67 -4.20
N HIS A 3 -8.70 9.96 -3.75
CA HIS A 3 -8.84 8.64 -3.17
C HIS A 3 -9.28 8.87 -1.72
N ILE A 4 -10.41 8.31 -1.32
CA ILE A 4 -10.91 8.38 0.05
C ILE A 4 -11.19 6.94 0.43
N PHE A 5 -10.43 6.42 1.39
CA PHE A 5 -10.79 5.20 2.09
C PHE A 5 -11.80 5.58 3.18
N ASP A 6 -12.93 4.89 3.23
CA ASP A 6 -13.90 4.95 4.33
C ASP A 6 -13.73 3.69 5.19
N ASP A 7 -14.19 3.74 6.45
CA ASP A 7 -13.97 2.83 7.59
C ASP A 7 -14.38 1.35 7.38
N LYS A 8 -14.70 0.97 6.13
CA LYS A 8 -15.19 -0.35 5.70
C LYS A 8 -14.45 -0.94 4.49
N ASN A 9 -13.23 -0.48 4.18
CA ASN A 9 -12.37 -0.99 3.09
C ASN A 9 -13.00 -0.91 1.68
N PHE A 10 -13.45 0.28 1.28
CA PHE A 10 -13.91 0.54 -0.09
C PHE A 10 -12.81 1.17 -0.95
N LEU A 11 -12.60 0.66 -2.17
CA LEU A 11 -11.95 1.42 -3.23
C LEU A 11 -13.02 2.24 -3.96
N ILE A 12 -13.13 3.52 -3.63
CA ILE A 12 -14.09 4.43 -4.24
C ILE A 12 -13.40 5.20 -5.39
N VAL A 13 -13.79 4.90 -6.63
CA VAL A 13 -13.32 5.64 -7.81
C VAL A 13 -14.42 6.61 -8.23
N LYS A 14 -14.20 7.92 -8.00
CA LYS A 14 -15.10 9.00 -8.45
C LYS A 14 -14.58 9.65 -9.73
N ASN A 15 -15.40 9.64 -10.80
CA ASN A 15 -15.15 10.43 -12.01
C ASN A 15 -15.84 11.81 -11.90
N ARG A 16 -15.40 12.80 -12.69
CA ARG A 16 -15.90 14.19 -12.75
C ARG A 16 -17.41 14.29 -13.09
N SER A 17 -18.02 13.21 -13.57
CA SER A 17 -19.43 13.15 -14.00
C SER A 17 -20.40 12.59 -12.94
N LEU A 18 -20.08 12.64 -11.65
CA LEU A 18 -20.91 12.16 -10.51
C LEU A 18 -21.15 10.63 -10.43
N MET A 19 -20.56 9.82 -11.31
CA MET A 19 -20.55 8.37 -11.14
C MET A 19 -19.49 7.96 -10.12
N SER A 20 -19.93 7.48 -8.96
CA SER A 20 -19.07 6.92 -7.91
C SER A 20 -19.09 5.40 -7.96
N ILE A 21 -18.05 4.80 -8.54
CA ILE A 21 -17.92 3.34 -8.57
C ILE A 21 -17.26 2.90 -7.26
N GLN A 22 -17.97 2.09 -6.49
CA GLN A 22 -17.50 1.58 -5.19
C GLN A 22 -17.16 0.10 -5.29
N ALA A 23 -15.91 -0.24 -5.56
CA ALA A 23 -15.48 -1.63 -5.50
C ALA A 23 -15.16 -2.01 -4.05
N ARG A 24 -15.82 -3.05 -3.53
CA ARG A 24 -15.47 -3.69 -2.26
C ARG A 24 -14.67 -4.95 -2.54
N TYR A 25 -13.72 -5.31 -1.68
CA TYR A 25 -13.14 -6.64 -1.62
C TYR A 25 -13.61 -7.29 -0.31
N CYS A 26 -14.53 -8.26 -0.40
CA CYS A 26 -14.93 -9.06 0.75
C CYS A 26 -14.28 -10.43 0.63
N GLN A 27 -13.33 -10.75 1.50
CA GLN A 27 -12.79 -12.10 1.64
C GLN A 27 -13.62 -12.84 2.69
N GLY A 28 -14.51 -13.73 2.23
CA GLY A 28 -15.24 -14.67 3.08
C GLY A 28 -15.53 -15.93 2.27
N ASP A 29 -15.08 -17.07 2.78
CA ASP A 29 -15.29 -18.43 2.24
C ASP A 29 -15.19 -18.52 0.70
N ASP A 30 -13.99 -18.34 0.17
CA ASP A 30 -13.59 -18.58 -1.23
C ASP A 30 -14.26 -17.72 -2.33
N ARG A 31 -14.93 -16.61 -1.98
CA ARG A 31 -15.64 -15.76 -2.96
C ARG A 31 -15.19 -14.31 -2.90
N CYS A 32 -14.99 -13.71 -4.09
CA CYS A 32 -14.77 -12.27 -4.25
C CYS A 32 -16.07 -11.62 -4.76
N PHE A 33 -16.43 -10.45 -4.23
CA PHE A 33 -17.59 -9.69 -4.70
C PHE A 33 -17.16 -8.30 -5.12
N VAL A 34 -17.44 -7.89 -6.35
CA VAL A 34 -17.30 -6.51 -6.80
C VAL A 34 -18.68 -5.87 -6.78
N ILE A 35 -18.84 -4.80 -6.03
CA ILE A 35 -20.06 -3.98 -6.06
C ILE A 35 -19.80 -2.82 -7.03
N LEU A 36 -20.78 -2.46 -7.85
CA LEU A 36 -20.76 -1.23 -8.65
C LEU A 36 -21.97 -0.42 -8.27
N SER A 37 -21.78 0.86 -7.92
CA SER A 37 -22.86 1.78 -7.61
C SER A 37 -22.90 2.91 -8.64
N VAL A 38 -24.09 3.26 -9.15
CA VAL A 38 -24.31 4.47 -9.96
C VAL A 38 -25.62 5.11 -9.51
N GLY A 39 -25.55 6.25 -8.82
CA GLY A 39 -26.73 6.87 -8.20
C GLY A 39 -27.28 5.97 -7.06
N THR A 40 -28.53 5.54 -7.17
CA THR A 40 -29.16 4.58 -6.23
C THR A 40 -29.11 3.13 -6.72
N MET A 41 -28.53 2.88 -7.90
CA MET A 41 -28.42 1.55 -8.47
C MET A 41 -27.14 0.88 -8.00
N GLU A 42 -27.25 -0.35 -7.53
CA GLU A 42 -26.13 -1.20 -7.17
C GLU A 42 -26.17 -2.51 -7.96
N TRP A 43 -25.00 -2.97 -8.41
CA TRP A 43 -24.79 -4.27 -9.02
C TRP A 43 -23.75 -5.01 -8.21
N THR A 44 -24.03 -6.27 -7.86
CA THR A 44 -23.05 -7.14 -7.21
C THR A 44 -22.63 -8.23 -8.17
N TYR A 45 -21.32 -8.31 -8.41
CA TYR A 45 -20.68 -9.31 -9.24
C TYR A 45 -19.94 -10.27 -8.33
N GLU A 46 -20.29 -11.55 -8.40
CA GLU A 46 -19.48 -12.61 -7.83
C GLU A 46 -18.37 -12.94 -8.82
N VAL A 47 -17.14 -12.88 -8.32
CA VAL A 47 -15.93 -13.11 -9.09
C VAL A 47 -15.23 -14.30 -8.43
N ASN A 48 -14.94 -15.34 -9.21
CA ASN A 48 -14.17 -16.47 -8.67
C ASN A 48 -12.69 -16.07 -8.49
N LEU A 49 -11.91 -16.95 -7.84
CA LEU A 49 -10.46 -16.78 -7.66
C LEU A 49 -9.68 -16.72 -8.99
N LEU A 50 -10.33 -17.02 -10.13
CA LEU A 50 -9.81 -16.92 -11.50
C LEU A 50 -10.29 -15.64 -12.22
N HIS A 51 -10.92 -14.70 -11.51
CA HIS A 51 -11.39 -13.42 -12.01
C HIS A 51 -12.44 -13.49 -13.12
N GLN A 52 -13.17 -14.60 -13.22
CA GLN A 52 -14.34 -14.72 -14.08
C GLN A 52 -15.59 -14.30 -13.31
N VAL A 53 -16.45 -13.52 -13.96
CA VAL A 53 -17.78 -13.22 -13.44
C VAL A 53 -18.57 -14.53 -13.44
N THR A 54 -18.83 -15.08 -12.25
CA THR A 54 -19.57 -16.32 -12.09
C THR A 54 -21.05 -16.07 -11.87
N ARG A 55 -21.41 -14.89 -11.35
CA ARG A 55 -22.81 -14.50 -11.10
C ARG A 55 -22.98 -12.98 -11.08
N CYS A 56 -24.11 -12.51 -11.64
CA CYS A 56 -24.64 -11.16 -11.43
C CYS A 56 -25.95 -11.27 -10.65
N ALA A 57 -26.12 -10.49 -9.59
CA ALA A 57 -27.40 -10.38 -8.89
C ALA A 57 -27.99 -8.97 -9.05
N PHE A 58 -29.13 -8.90 -9.77
CA PHE A 58 -30.11 -7.80 -9.87
C PHE A 58 -29.57 -6.42 -10.34
N PRO A 59 -30.43 -5.45 -10.77
CA PRO A 59 -31.89 -5.37 -10.63
C PRO A 59 -32.69 -5.97 -11.81
N PRO A 60 -34.04 -6.08 -11.72
CA PRO A 60 -34.88 -6.78 -12.70
C PRO A 60 -35.09 -5.94 -13.98
N SER A 61 -35.33 -6.66 -15.07
CA SER A 61 -35.48 -6.23 -16.48
C SER A 61 -36.62 -5.22 -16.76
N PRO A 62 -36.85 -4.76 -18.01
CA PRO A 62 -35.93 -4.37 -19.10
C PRO A 62 -36.24 -2.93 -19.59
N LEU A 63 -35.28 -2.26 -20.24
CA LEU A 63 -35.48 -1.44 -21.45
C LEU A 63 -34.22 -0.60 -21.72
N ASN A 64 -33.51 -0.95 -22.81
CA ASN A 64 -32.56 -0.11 -23.53
C ASN A 64 -31.45 0.58 -22.73
N VAL A 65 -30.62 -0.18 -22.01
CA VAL A 65 -29.24 0.25 -21.76
C VAL A 65 -28.33 -0.76 -22.44
N SER A 66 -27.63 -0.32 -23.49
CA SER A 66 -26.65 -1.14 -24.19
C SER A 66 -25.60 -1.64 -23.19
N TYR A 67 -25.38 -2.95 -23.19
CA TYR A 67 -24.44 -3.65 -22.32
C TYR A 67 -22.98 -3.37 -22.70
N GLU A 68 -22.52 -2.11 -22.59
CA GLU A 68 -21.10 -1.76 -22.76
C GLU A 68 -20.30 -1.93 -21.45
N VAL A 69 -20.98 -2.07 -20.31
CA VAL A 69 -20.35 -2.17 -18.98
C VAL A 69 -19.46 -3.41 -18.82
N PRO A 70 -19.73 -4.62 -19.36
CA PRO A 70 -18.83 -5.77 -19.19
C PRO A 70 -17.45 -5.62 -19.86
N LYS A 71 -17.38 -4.97 -21.04
CA LYS A 71 -16.09 -4.76 -21.75
C LYS A 71 -15.28 -3.62 -21.14
N LEU A 72 -15.94 -2.53 -20.76
CA LEU A 72 -15.30 -1.39 -20.08
C LEU A 72 -14.83 -1.76 -18.67
N LEU A 73 -15.60 -2.57 -17.95
CA LEU A 73 -15.21 -3.10 -16.64
C LEU A 73 -14.04 -4.08 -16.76
N TRP A 74 -14.09 -5.01 -17.73
CA TRP A 74 -12.95 -5.90 -18.00
C TRP A 74 -11.71 -5.13 -18.46
N TYR A 75 -11.88 -4.05 -19.23
CA TYR A 75 -10.80 -3.15 -19.60
C TYR A 75 -10.21 -2.45 -18.37
N TRP A 76 -11.01 -1.99 -17.41
CA TRP A 76 -10.47 -1.34 -16.21
C TRP A 76 -9.86 -2.33 -15.22
N VAL A 77 -10.45 -3.52 -15.08
CA VAL A 77 -9.88 -4.63 -14.29
C VAL A 77 -8.57 -5.11 -14.94
N SER A 78 -8.51 -5.24 -16.27
CA SER A 78 -7.28 -5.62 -16.97
C SER A 78 -6.22 -4.52 -16.92
N GLN A 79 -6.59 -3.25 -16.95
CA GLN A 79 -5.66 -2.13 -16.74
C GLN A 79 -5.14 -2.07 -15.30
N ALA A 80 -5.96 -2.43 -14.30
CA ALA A 80 -5.50 -2.58 -12.92
C ALA A 80 -4.53 -3.78 -12.77
N LEU A 81 -4.86 -4.93 -13.35
CA LEU A 81 -4.02 -6.13 -13.37
C LEU A 81 -2.73 -5.94 -14.21
N ASN A 82 -2.75 -5.10 -15.25
CA ASN A 82 -1.58 -4.79 -16.07
C ASN A 82 -0.57 -3.90 -15.34
N LYS A 83 -1.03 -3.01 -14.43
CA LYS A 83 -0.11 -2.23 -13.58
C LYS A 83 0.65 -3.13 -12.62
N GLU A 84 -0.01 -4.16 -12.08
CA GLU A 84 0.65 -5.19 -11.27
C GLU A 84 1.64 -6.03 -12.10
N ALA A 85 1.31 -6.32 -13.37
CA ALA A 85 2.15 -7.13 -14.24
C ALA A 85 3.53 -6.51 -14.53
N GLU A 86 3.63 -5.17 -14.57
CA GLU A 86 4.91 -4.47 -14.69
C GLU A 86 5.74 -4.60 -13.42
N SER A 87 5.14 -4.31 -12.25
CA SER A 87 5.81 -4.48 -10.96
C SER A 87 6.25 -5.92 -10.71
N ILE A 88 5.45 -6.93 -11.10
CA ILE A 88 5.83 -8.35 -11.04
C ILE A 88 7.07 -8.60 -11.89
N SER A 89 7.10 -8.11 -13.13
CA SER A 89 8.26 -8.29 -14.00
C SER A 89 9.52 -7.61 -13.45
N ILE A 90 9.38 -6.41 -12.89
CA ILE A 90 10.51 -5.70 -12.27
C ILE A 90 11.04 -6.46 -11.04
N ILE A 91 10.15 -6.87 -10.13
CA ILE A 91 10.52 -7.58 -8.90
C ILE A 91 11.12 -8.95 -9.23
N ALA A 92 10.53 -9.69 -10.17
CA ALA A 92 11.07 -10.97 -10.60
C ALA A 92 12.51 -10.81 -11.15
N ARG A 93 12.75 -9.80 -11.98
CA ARG A 93 14.10 -9.49 -12.50
C ARG A 93 15.06 -9.09 -11.39
N ALA A 94 14.60 -8.35 -10.38
CA ALA A 94 15.41 -8.01 -9.21
C ALA A 94 15.86 -9.27 -8.43
N PHE A 95 15.07 -10.35 -8.50
CA PHE A 95 15.44 -11.66 -7.97
C PHE A 95 16.08 -12.60 -9.01
N GLY A 96 16.46 -12.11 -10.18
CA GLY A 96 17.14 -12.89 -11.22
C GLY A 96 16.23 -13.83 -12.01
N GLN A 97 14.91 -13.62 -11.98
CA GLN A 97 13.92 -14.44 -12.67
C GLN A 97 13.16 -13.65 -13.74
N GLU A 98 12.86 -14.29 -14.85
CA GLU A 98 11.86 -13.81 -15.80
C GLU A 98 10.57 -14.63 -15.67
N ILE A 99 9.43 -13.96 -15.50
CA ILE A 99 8.13 -14.62 -15.37
C ILE A 99 7.37 -14.47 -16.69
N GLU A 100 7.15 -15.61 -17.34
CA GLU A 100 6.39 -15.69 -18.58
C GLU A 100 4.88 -15.57 -18.34
N GLY A 101 4.17 -15.18 -19.40
CA GLY A 101 2.71 -15.01 -19.42
C GLY A 101 2.26 -13.55 -19.37
N GLU A 102 0.96 -13.35 -19.53
CA GLU A 102 0.31 -12.04 -19.50
C GLU A 102 -0.77 -11.99 -18.42
N GLY A 103 -0.99 -10.80 -17.84
CA GLY A 103 -2.00 -10.55 -16.82
C GLY A 103 -1.96 -11.56 -15.67
N ILE A 104 -3.07 -12.28 -15.48
CA ILE A 104 -3.28 -13.23 -14.37
C ILE A 104 -2.30 -14.40 -14.44
N THR A 105 -1.98 -14.91 -15.64
CA THR A 105 -1.05 -16.04 -15.79
C THR A 105 0.34 -15.67 -15.24
N ARG A 106 0.80 -14.45 -15.51
CA ARG A 106 2.06 -13.93 -14.95
C ARG A 106 1.99 -13.85 -13.42
N SER A 107 0.88 -13.36 -12.89
CA SER A 107 0.63 -13.25 -11.45
C SER A 107 0.68 -14.62 -10.75
N ILE A 108 0.00 -15.63 -11.31
CA ILE A 108 0.01 -17.02 -10.80
C ILE A 108 1.42 -17.62 -10.89
N ASN A 109 2.08 -17.49 -12.03
CA ASN A 109 3.43 -18.01 -12.23
C ASN A 109 4.43 -17.40 -11.23
N PHE A 110 4.33 -16.10 -11.00
CA PHE A 110 5.15 -15.41 -10.00
C PHE A 110 4.87 -15.90 -8.59
N THR A 111 3.60 -16.04 -8.20
CA THR A 111 3.21 -16.62 -6.90
C THR A 111 3.79 -18.02 -6.72
N ASN A 112 3.61 -18.90 -7.70
CA ASN A 112 4.13 -20.27 -7.65
C ASN A 112 5.65 -20.29 -7.55
N TRP A 113 6.33 -19.42 -8.30
CA TRP A 113 7.78 -19.30 -8.24
C TRP A 113 8.27 -18.82 -6.85
N LEU A 114 7.63 -17.81 -6.26
CA LEU A 114 7.94 -17.33 -4.91
C LEU A 114 7.79 -18.42 -3.84
N ILE A 115 6.78 -19.27 -4.00
CA ILE A 115 6.50 -20.38 -3.08
C ILE A 115 7.53 -21.50 -3.27
N SER A 116 7.72 -21.98 -4.51
CA SER A 116 8.63 -23.07 -4.84
C SER A 116 10.09 -22.78 -4.51
N ASN A 117 10.49 -21.50 -4.50
CA ASN A 117 11.83 -21.05 -4.15
C ASN A 117 11.90 -20.48 -2.71
N GLU A 118 10.86 -20.66 -1.91
CA GLU A 118 10.80 -20.26 -0.51
C GLU A 118 11.09 -18.76 -0.25
N PHE A 119 10.96 -17.91 -1.26
CA PHE A 119 11.20 -16.47 -1.13
C PHE A 119 10.27 -15.81 -0.10
N HIS A 120 9.03 -16.29 -0.03
CA HIS A 120 8.04 -15.86 0.97
C HIS A 120 8.47 -16.13 2.44
N LEU A 121 9.49 -16.99 2.65
CA LEU A 121 10.06 -17.27 3.97
C LEU A 121 11.23 -16.37 4.35
N ARG A 122 11.70 -15.50 3.44
CA ARG A 122 12.82 -14.60 3.72
C ARG A 122 12.46 -13.59 4.81
N GLU A 123 13.42 -13.37 5.70
CA GLU A 123 13.31 -12.34 6.73
C GLU A 123 13.69 -10.95 6.20
N GLU A 124 14.50 -10.87 5.15
CA GLU A 124 14.95 -9.61 4.57
C GLU A 124 14.58 -9.56 3.08
N VAL A 125 13.86 -8.49 2.71
CA VAL A 125 13.39 -8.24 1.35
C VAL A 125 13.83 -6.84 0.93
N ASN A 126 14.70 -6.76 -0.07
CA ASN A 126 15.19 -5.50 -0.61
C ASN A 126 14.62 -5.26 -2.02
N LEU A 127 13.82 -4.20 -2.16
CA LEU A 127 13.19 -3.74 -3.39
C LEU A 127 13.51 -2.26 -3.66
N GLN A 128 14.64 -1.77 -3.15
CA GLN A 128 15.06 -0.37 -3.32
C GLN A 128 15.37 -0.02 -4.77
N ASN A 129 15.07 1.21 -5.19
CA ASN A 129 15.47 1.78 -6.48
C ASN A 129 15.06 0.94 -7.70
N LEU A 130 13.89 0.30 -7.64
CA LEU A 130 13.36 -0.53 -8.72
C LEU A 130 12.35 0.23 -9.62
N ALA A 131 12.17 1.53 -9.40
CA ALA A 131 11.20 2.36 -10.10
C ALA A 131 9.76 1.81 -10.04
N LEU A 132 9.41 1.12 -8.94
CA LEU A 132 8.09 0.53 -8.76
C LEU A 132 7.03 1.62 -8.63
N SER A 133 5.96 1.52 -9.42
CA SER A 133 4.80 2.42 -9.35
C SER A 133 3.66 1.87 -8.47
N SER A 134 3.68 0.56 -8.22
CA SER A 134 2.78 -0.19 -7.34
C SER A 134 3.46 -1.46 -6.84
N LEU A 135 2.90 -2.13 -5.84
CA LEU A 135 3.35 -3.44 -5.37
C LEU A 135 2.29 -4.50 -5.70
N PRO A 136 2.71 -5.71 -6.12
CA PRO A 136 1.76 -6.76 -6.42
C PRO A 136 1.25 -7.43 -5.13
N PRO A 137 0.01 -7.95 -5.10
CA PRO A 137 -0.60 -8.57 -3.91
C PRO A 137 0.24 -9.66 -3.24
N GLN A 138 1.10 -10.33 -4.02
CA GLN A 138 2.05 -11.36 -3.60
C GLN A 138 3.03 -10.88 -2.54
N LEU A 139 3.30 -9.57 -2.43
CA LEU A 139 4.14 -9.05 -1.36
C LEU A 139 3.54 -9.36 0.02
N GLY A 140 2.22 -9.47 0.13
CA GLY A 140 1.54 -9.90 1.36
C GLY A 140 1.81 -11.34 1.79
N LEU A 141 2.47 -12.16 0.95
CA LEU A 141 2.86 -13.54 1.28
C LEU A 141 4.12 -13.62 2.14
N PHE A 142 4.93 -12.56 2.20
CA PHE A 142 6.19 -12.51 2.94
C PHE A 142 5.97 -12.37 4.45
N LYS A 143 5.16 -13.25 5.03
CA LYS A 143 4.73 -13.21 6.45
C LYS A 143 5.88 -13.34 7.44
N LYS A 144 7.05 -13.80 6.99
CA LYS A 144 8.28 -13.90 7.78
C LYS A 144 9.22 -12.71 7.61
N ALA A 145 8.92 -11.77 6.72
CA ALA A 145 9.75 -10.59 6.51
C ALA A 145 9.79 -9.75 7.80
N LYS A 146 11.00 -9.54 8.30
CA LYS A 146 11.34 -8.63 9.38
C LYS A 146 11.87 -7.31 8.85
N LYS A 147 12.57 -7.32 7.71
CA LYS A 147 13.11 -6.12 7.09
C LYS A 147 12.63 -5.98 5.67
N LEU A 148 12.03 -4.83 5.35
CA LEU A 148 11.56 -4.51 4.01
C LEU A 148 12.04 -3.12 3.61
N ASN A 149 12.85 -3.08 2.55
CA ASN A 149 13.30 -1.85 1.95
C ASN A 149 12.57 -1.59 0.63
N LEU A 150 11.78 -0.52 0.59
CA LEU A 150 11.04 -0.03 -0.58
C LEU A 150 11.50 1.37 -1.00
N SER A 151 12.65 1.82 -0.53
CA SER A 151 13.13 3.18 -0.74
C SER A 151 13.48 3.48 -2.20
N GLY A 152 13.35 4.75 -2.60
CA GLY A 152 13.70 5.21 -3.94
C GLY A 152 12.85 4.61 -5.06
N ASN A 153 11.58 4.28 -4.77
CA ASN A 153 10.61 3.87 -5.77
C ASN A 153 9.70 5.03 -6.20
N SER A 154 8.75 4.76 -7.10
CA SER A 154 7.80 5.74 -7.64
C SER A 154 6.37 5.46 -7.15
N LEU A 155 6.22 4.92 -5.94
CA LEU A 155 4.92 4.57 -5.36
C LEU A 155 4.10 5.86 -5.15
N ARG A 156 2.92 5.95 -5.76
CA ARG A 156 2.04 7.13 -5.62
C ARG A 156 0.93 6.97 -4.60
N LEU A 157 0.72 5.73 -4.16
CA LEU A 157 -0.26 5.35 -3.16
C LEU A 157 0.41 4.39 -2.19
N PHE A 158 -0.04 4.41 -0.94
CA PHE A 158 0.38 3.42 0.04
C PHE A 158 -0.04 2.01 -0.42
N PRO A 159 0.88 1.02 -0.43
CA PRO A 159 0.56 -0.34 -0.83
C PRO A 159 -0.10 -1.11 0.33
N PRO A 160 -1.39 -1.51 0.20
CA PRO A 160 -2.12 -2.20 1.27
C PRO A 160 -1.54 -3.58 1.63
N GLU A 161 -0.69 -4.15 0.78
CA GLU A 161 0.04 -5.39 1.04
C GLU A 161 0.92 -5.30 2.28
N LEU A 162 1.45 -4.11 2.61
CA LEU A 162 2.27 -3.89 3.80
C LEU A 162 1.50 -4.18 5.09
N LEU A 163 0.19 -3.93 5.12
CA LEU A 163 -0.65 -4.16 6.29
C LEU A 163 -0.76 -5.66 6.64
N LYS A 164 -0.33 -6.54 5.75
CA LYS A 164 -0.33 -8.00 5.96
C LYS A 164 0.97 -8.49 6.61
N LEU A 165 1.99 -7.65 6.78
CA LEU A 165 3.35 -8.04 7.17
C LEU A 165 3.61 -7.79 8.66
N SER A 166 2.82 -8.44 9.53
CA SER A 166 2.83 -8.19 10.99
C SER A 166 4.15 -8.51 11.70
N ALA A 167 5.05 -9.25 11.05
CA ALA A 167 6.38 -9.58 11.55
C ALA A 167 7.44 -8.51 11.21
N LEU A 168 7.09 -7.45 10.47
CA LEU A 168 8.05 -6.40 10.12
C LEU A 168 8.55 -5.68 11.37
N GLU A 169 9.87 -5.64 11.49
CA GLU A 169 10.65 -4.91 12.49
C GLU A 169 11.29 -3.66 11.87
N GLU A 170 11.67 -3.70 10.59
CA GLU A 170 12.27 -2.57 9.89
C GLU A 170 11.55 -2.31 8.56
N LEU A 171 11.08 -1.08 8.37
CA LEU A 171 10.43 -0.64 7.15
C LEU A 171 11.04 0.66 6.65
N ASP A 172 11.50 0.66 5.40
CA ASP A 172 11.99 1.85 4.71
C ASP A 172 11.09 2.19 3.52
N LEU A 173 10.41 3.33 3.59
CA LEU A 173 9.56 3.88 2.53
C LEU A 173 10.16 5.14 1.88
N SER A 174 11.40 5.49 2.22
CA SER A 174 12.01 6.76 1.89
C SER A 174 12.05 7.05 0.39
N GLY A 175 11.97 8.32 -0.01
CA GLY A 175 12.07 8.74 -1.41
C GLY A 175 10.92 8.28 -2.31
N ASN A 176 9.77 7.87 -1.75
CA ASN A 176 8.55 7.63 -2.51
C ASN A 176 7.65 8.89 -2.52
N PRO A 177 6.94 9.16 -3.63
CA PRO A 177 6.13 10.38 -3.77
C PRO A 177 4.75 10.35 -3.08
N PHE A 178 4.37 9.25 -2.41
CA PHE A 178 3.14 9.20 -1.62
C PHE A 178 3.35 9.79 -0.22
N TRP A 179 2.30 10.40 0.33
CA TRP A 179 2.33 11.05 1.65
C TRP A 179 1.22 10.56 2.59
N ASP A 180 0.17 9.93 2.03
CA ASP A 180 -0.98 9.44 2.80
C ASP A 180 -0.69 8.01 3.28
N ILE A 181 -0.09 7.91 4.47
CA ILE A 181 0.24 6.65 5.13
C ILE A 181 -0.87 6.33 6.14
N PRO A 182 -1.57 5.19 5.98
CA PRO A 182 -2.59 4.80 6.95
C PRO A 182 -1.94 4.49 8.29
N ASP A 183 -2.75 4.46 9.33
CA ASP A 183 -2.30 4.05 10.66
C ASP A 183 -1.76 2.61 10.67
N LEU A 184 -0.45 2.51 10.86
CA LEU A 184 0.26 1.23 10.87
C LEU A 184 0.27 0.56 12.25
N SER A 185 -0.16 1.26 13.31
CA SER A 185 0.00 0.79 14.70
C SER A 185 -0.70 -0.53 14.99
N CYS A 186 -1.88 -0.75 14.40
CA CYS A 186 -2.62 -2.01 14.54
C CYS A 186 -2.12 -3.14 13.61
N HIS A 187 -1.33 -2.82 12.59
CA HIS A 187 -0.96 -3.75 11.52
C HIS A 187 0.48 -4.23 11.61
N LEU A 188 1.38 -3.36 12.09
CA LEU A 188 2.81 -3.61 12.23
C LEU A 188 3.22 -3.50 13.71
N PRO A 189 2.68 -4.36 14.60
CA PRO A 189 2.93 -4.24 16.04
C PRO A 189 4.41 -4.48 16.40
N SER A 190 5.15 -5.18 15.54
CA SER A 190 6.56 -5.52 15.75
C SER A 190 7.53 -4.44 15.24
N LEU A 191 7.03 -3.33 14.69
CA LEU A 191 7.87 -2.36 14.01
C LEU A 191 8.77 -1.59 14.99
N ARG A 192 10.09 -1.65 14.75
CA ARG A 192 11.17 -1.06 15.55
C ARG A 192 11.87 0.08 14.83
N ILE A 193 12.03 -0.02 13.51
CA ILE A 193 12.65 1.03 12.71
C ILE A 193 11.72 1.43 11.58
N LEU A 194 11.41 2.72 11.50
CA LEU A 194 10.60 3.30 10.43
C LEU A 194 11.36 4.46 9.79
N ARG A 195 11.62 4.34 8.48
CA ARG A 195 12.26 5.40 7.68
C ARG A 195 11.26 5.99 6.70
N LEU A 196 11.03 7.30 6.82
CA LEU A 196 10.14 8.09 5.97
C LEU A 196 10.89 9.30 5.39
N ASN A 197 12.16 9.10 5.03
CA ASN A 197 13.00 10.20 4.55
C ASN A 197 12.55 10.65 3.15
N GLU A 198 12.70 11.94 2.85
CA GLU A 198 12.43 12.51 1.53
C GLU A 198 11.01 12.27 0.97
N MET A 199 10.01 12.08 1.83
CA MET A 199 8.62 11.82 1.44
C MET A 199 7.77 13.10 1.27
N THR A 200 8.39 14.28 1.41
CA THR A 200 7.72 15.60 1.35
C THR A 200 6.65 15.82 2.42
N LEU A 201 6.74 15.10 3.55
CA LEU A 201 5.80 15.22 4.67
C LEU A 201 5.82 16.63 5.25
N THR A 202 4.64 17.22 5.47
CA THR A 202 4.48 18.54 6.09
C THR A 202 4.23 18.47 7.61
N SER A 203 3.84 17.30 8.11
CA SER A 203 3.64 17.01 9.52
C SER A 203 3.99 15.55 9.80
N VAL A 204 4.30 15.26 11.06
CA VAL A 204 4.52 13.89 11.54
C VAL A 204 3.16 13.27 11.90
N PRO A 205 2.79 12.10 11.37
CA PRO A 205 1.49 11.48 11.67
C PRO A 205 1.35 11.08 13.15
N ASP A 206 0.20 11.39 13.78
CA ASP A 206 -0.04 11.11 15.21
C ASP A 206 -0.08 9.63 15.56
N TRP A 207 -0.38 8.76 14.60
CA TRP A 207 -0.40 7.32 14.83
C TRP A 207 0.99 6.75 15.14
N ILE A 208 2.08 7.46 14.84
CA ILE A 208 3.44 7.04 15.16
C ILE A 208 3.64 6.89 16.67
N GLN A 209 3.00 7.73 17.49
CA GLN A 209 3.01 7.60 18.96
C GLN A 209 2.54 6.22 19.42
N ARG A 210 1.61 5.59 18.69
CA ARG A 210 0.98 4.31 19.04
C ARG A 210 1.79 3.09 18.61
N LEU A 211 2.93 3.27 17.94
CA LEU A 211 3.86 2.18 17.69
C LEU A 211 4.65 1.88 18.98
N GLU A 212 4.18 0.90 19.76
CA GLU A 212 4.71 0.58 21.09
C GLU A 212 6.17 0.09 21.06
N ASN A 213 6.56 -0.62 20.00
CA ASN A 213 7.89 -1.19 19.85
C ASN A 213 8.84 -0.34 19.00
N LEU A 214 8.41 0.85 18.55
CA LEU A 214 9.26 1.70 17.71
C LEU A 214 10.47 2.18 18.51
N GLU A 215 11.66 1.99 17.97
CA GLU A 215 12.94 2.38 18.56
C GLU A 215 13.57 3.54 17.77
N GLN A 216 13.37 3.58 16.45
CA GLN A 216 13.97 4.59 15.59
C GLN A 216 12.98 5.10 14.54
N LEU A 217 12.88 6.43 14.45
CA LEU A 217 12.12 7.13 13.43
C LEU A 217 13.03 8.09 12.66
N GLU A 218 13.05 7.96 11.33
CA GLU A 218 13.81 8.85 10.45
C GLU A 218 12.87 9.68 9.56
N LEU A 219 13.08 11.01 9.57
CA LEU A 219 12.27 12.01 8.87
C LEU A 219 13.13 13.04 8.12
N VAL A 220 14.36 12.68 7.79
CA VAL A 220 15.32 13.50 7.03
C VAL A 220 14.74 13.87 5.66
N GLY A 221 14.98 15.09 5.20
CA GLY A 221 14.64 15.54 3.85
C GLY A 221 13.15 15.79 3.60
N ASN A 222 12.34 15.93 4.66
CA ASN A 222 10.91 16.24 4.57
C ASN A 222 10.64 17.75 4.52
N ARG A 223 9.40 18.18 4.79
CA ARG A 223 8.97 19.59 4.85
C ARG A 223 8.20 19.86 6.15
N ILE A 224 8.59 19.20 7.23
CA ILE A 224 7.88 19.24 8.50
C ILE A 224 8.03 20.64 9.09
N GLU A 225 6.90 21.32 9.29
CA GLU A 225 6.89 22.68 9.82
C GLU A 225 6.90 22.70 11.36
N THR A 226 6.22 21.73 11.97
CA THR A 226 6.07 21.60 13.42
C THR A 226 6.13 20.13 13.82
N LEU A 227 6.70 19.86 15.00
CA LEU A 227 6.62 18.56 15.64
C LEU A 227 5.33 18.48 16.47
N PRO A 228 4.61 17.35 16.45
CA PRO A 228 3.44 17.16 17.30
C PRO A 228 3.83 17.05 18.77
N SER A 229 2.90 17.37 19.68
CA SER A 229 3.20 17.50 21.12
C SER A 229 3.71 16.21 21.76
N TRP A 230 3.30 15.03 21.26
CA TRP A 230 3.79 13.75 21.77
C TRP A 230 5.29 13.54 21.57
N VAL A 231 5.93 14.31 20.69
CA VAL A 231 7.39 14.28 20.52
C VAL A 231 8.11 14.79 21.77
N GLU A 232 7.50 15.69 22.56
CA GLU A 232 8.06 16.12 23.86
C GLU A 232 8.18 14.95 24.86
N ASP A 233 7.23 14.01 24.77
CA ASP A 233 7.17 12.80 25.58
C ASP A 233 7.88 11.60 24.90
N TRP A 234 8.62 11.84 23.80
CA TRP A 234 9.32 10.77 23.08
C TRP A 234 10.32 10.09 24.02
N PRO A 235 10.20 8.77 24.27
CA PRO A 235 11.06 8.08 25.21
C PRO A 235 12.54 8.23 24.86
N ALA A 236 13.39 8.48 25.86
CA ALA A 236 14.85 8.60 25.68
C ALA A 236 15.50 7.32 25.11
N SER A 237 14.83 6.16 25.22
CA SER A 237 15.24 4.90 24.60
C SER A 237 14.98 4.83 23.09
N ARG A 238 14.26 5.82 22.54
CA ARG A 238 13.93 5.91 21.12
C ARG A 238 14.70 7.06 20.48
N THR A 239 15.12 6.86 19.23
CA THR A 239 15.86 7.85 18.44
C THR A 239 14.94 8.49 17.42
N LEU A 240 14.95 9.82 17.37
CA LEU A 240 14.32 10.62 16.32
C LEU A 240 15.40 11.30 15.49
N ILE A 241 15.49 10.95 14.22
CA ILE A 241 16.45 11.53 13.27
C ILE A 241 15.70 12.45 12.32
N ILE A 242 16.06 13.74 12.33
CA ILE A 242 15.44 14.76 11.50
C ILE A 242 16.46 15.87 11.20
N ASP A 243 16.48 16.37 9.96
CA ASP A 243 17.34 17.48 9.54
C ASP A 243 16.64 18.84 9.66
N HIS A 244 17.41 19.92 9.46
CA HIS A 244 16.89 21.27 9.18
C HIS A 244 17.09 21.72 7.73
N GLU A 245 17.69 20.90 6.86
CA GLU A 245 17.96 21.29 5.48
C GLU A 245 16.67 21.51 4.69
N ARG A 246 15.69 20.62 4.87
CA ARG A 246 14.39 20.70 4.20
C ARG A 246 13.22 20.84 5.14
N ASN A 247 13.35 20.34 6.37
CA ASN A 247 12.37 20.62 7.42
C ASN A 247 12.58 22.02 8.02
N SER A 248 11.63 22.50 8.81
CA SER A 248 11.72 23.83 9.41
C SER A 248 12.96 23.96 10.30
N SER A 249 13.69 25.07 10.14
CA SER A 249 14.82 25.44 11.02
C SER A 249 14.37 25.79 12.44
N GLN A 250 13.07 25.93 12.67
CA GLN A 250 12.47 26.20 13.98
C GLN A 250 12.12 24.91 14.75
N LEU A 251 12.33 23.73 14.16
CA LEU A 251 12.14 22.50 14.90
C LEU A 251 13.12 22.47 16.07
N LEU A 252 12.61 22.31 17.27
CA LEU A 252 13.44 22.18 18.47
C LEU A 252 13.55 20.71 18.83
N PRO A 253 14.73 20.25 19.27
CA PRO A 253 14.86 18.92 19.82
C PRO A 253 13.99 18.76 21.07
N PRO A 254 13.43 17.57 21.32
CA PRO A 254 12.58 17.36 22.47
C PRO A 254 13.44 17.41 23.72
N SER A 255 12.91 17.99 24.80
CA SER A 255 13.64 18.21 26.06
C SER A 255 14.26 16.93 26.65
N ASN A 256 13.74 15.76 26.27
CA ASN A 256 14.00 14.47 26.90
C ASN A 256 14.59 13.39 25.97
N SER A 257 14.92 13.67 24.70
CA SER A 257 15.34 12.62 23.76
C SER A 257 16.65 12.91 23.02
N PRO A 258 17.40 11.87 22.62
CA PRO A 258 18.49 12.00 21.68
C PRO A 258 17.90 12.24 20.29
N MET A 259 17.65 13.51 19.96
CA MET A 259 17.45 13.93 18.58
C MET A 259 18.83 14.08 17.93
N GLU A 260 19.11 13.26 16.90
CA GLU A 260 20.28 13.47 16.06
C GLU A 260 19.90 14.41 14.91
N LEU A 261 20.49 15.60 14.93
CA LEU A 261 20.46 16.53 13.81
C LEU A 261 21.51 16.07 12.80
N SER A 262 21.06 15.45 11.73
CA SER A 262 21.87 15.02 10.58
C SER A 262 22.09 16.15 9.59
#